data_AF-A0A7S2D8S2-F1
#
_entry.id   AF-A0A7S2D8S2-F1
#
_cell.length_a   1.000
_cell.length_b   1.000
_cell.length_c   1.000
_cell.angle_alpha   90.00
_cell.angle_beta   90.00
_cell.angle_gamma   90.00
#
_symmetry.space_group_name_H-M   'P 1'
#
loop_
_entity.id
_entity.type
_entity.pdbx_description
1 polymer ?
#
loop_
_entity_poly.entity_id
_entity_poly.type
_entity_poly.pdbx_seq_one_letter_code
_entity_poly.pdbx_strand_id
1 'polypeptide(L)'
;KTPLTEMLGIKYPIMLAGMGSVSGHTLVAAVSNAGGIGTLGGATFELEGLRKEIREVKKLLKPGVPFGVDLLIPKVGDGARKTNHDYTHGTLPQMADVMIEEGVKLFVS
;
A
#
# COMPACT_ATOMS: atom_id res chain seq x y z
N LYS A 1 2.67 -24.31 -1.21
CA LYS A 1 2.40 -23.24 -0.24
C LYS A 1 3.73 -22.79 0.36
N THR A 2 3.86 -21.52 0.71
CA THR A 2 5.03 -20.89 1.36
C THR A 2 4.57 -20.13 2.61
N PRO A 3 5.46 -19.79 3.56
CA PRO A 3 5.09 -18.98 4.72
C PRO A 3 4.38 -17.67 4.37
N LEU A 4 4.82 -17.01 3.28
CA LEU A 4 4.18 -15.78 2.78
C LEU A 4 2.73 -16.03 2.32
N THR A 5 2.50 -17.10 1.54
CA THR A 5 1.14 -17.41 1.06
C THR A 5 0.18 -17.75 2.21
N GLU A 6 0.69 -18.37 3.29
CA GLU A 6 -0.11 -18.73 4.45
C GLU A 6 -0.42 -17.52 5.34
N MET A 7 0.59 -16.68 5.60
CA MET A 7 0.44 -15.46 6.41
C MET A 7 -0.54 -14.46 5.79
N LEU A 8 -0.51 -14.29 4.47
CA LEU A 8 -1.32 -13.30 3.77
C LEU A 8 -2.62 -13.86 3.20
N GLY A 9 -2.80 -15.19 3.16
CA GLY A 9 -3.98 -15.82 2.56
C GLY A 9 -4.05 -15.69 1.04
N ILE A 10 -2.90 -15.71 0.35
CA ILE A 10 -2.80 -15.56 -1.11
C ILE A 10 -2.40 -16.88 -1.79
N LYS A 11 -2.62 -17.00 -3.10
CA LYS A 11 -2.37 -18.24 -3.87
C LYS A 11 -0.91 -18.38 -4.30
N TYR A 12 -0.30 -17.28 -4.74
CA TYR A 12 1.04 -17.25 -5.29
C TYR A 12 1.93 -16.33 -4.44
N PRO A 13 3.20 -16.69 -4.17
CA PRO A 13 4.14 -15.84 -3.46
C PRO A 13 4.70 -14.75 -4.38
N ILE A 14 3.81 -14.00 -5.04
CA ILE A 14 4.13 -12.95 -5.99
C ILE A 14 3.55 -11.64 -5.46
N MET A 15 4.41 -10.64 -5.36
CA MET A 15 4.08 -9.31 -4.87
C MET A 15 4.32 -8.30 -5.98
N LEU A 16 3.31 -7.46 -6.24
CA LEU A 16 3.52 -6.24 -7.01
C LEU A 16 4.14 -5.20 -6.09
N ALA A 17 5.28 -4.64 -6.48
CA ALA A 17 5.92 -3.56 -5.75
C ALA A 17 5.06 -2.29 -5.74
N GLY A 18 4.99 -1.62 -4.59
CA GLY A 18 4.31 -0.33 -4.44
C GLY A 18 5.14 0.80 -5.06
N MET A 19 4.89 1.07 -6.33
CA MET A 19 5.56 2.14 -7.06
C MET A 19 4.61 3.34 -7.20
N GLY A 20 4.97 4.47 -6.59
CA GLY A 20 4.23 5.73 -6.74
C GLY A 20 3.98 6.08 -8.20
N SER A 21 2.79 6.61 -8.52
CA SER A 21 2.33 6.93 -9.88
C SER A 21 2.16 5.77 -10.88
N VAL A 22 2.65 4.55 -10.59
CA VAL A 22 2.57 3.39 -11.50
C VAL A 22 1.62 2.33 -10.97
N SER A 23 1.71 2.01 -9.69
CA SER A 23 0.91 0.99 -9.01
C SER A 23 -0.43 1.54 -8.53
N GLY A 24 -1.26 2.01 -9.47
CA GLY A 24 -2.62 2.49 -9.21
C GLY A 24 -3.64 1.37 -8.96
N HIS A 25 -4.87 1.77 -8.59
CA HIS A 25 -5.92 0.85 -8.13
C HIS A 25 -6.25 -0.32 -9.07
N THR A 26 -6.26 -0.09 -10.39
CA THR A 26 -6.59 -1.12 -11.38
C THR A 26 -5.55 -2.25 -11.42
N LEU A 27 -4.26 -1.90 -11.38
CA LEU A 27 -3.16 -2.86 -11.41
C LEU A 27 -3.08 -3.66 -10.10
N VAL A 28 -3.24 -2.97 -8.97
CA VAL A 28 -3.27 -3.59 -7.64
C VAL A 28 -4.38 -4.63 -7.55
N ALA A 29 -5.60 -4.24 -7.93
CA ALA A 29 -6.75 -5.14 -7.90
C ALA A 29 -6.56 -6.34 -8.85
N ALA A 30 -6.00 -6.12 -10.05
CA ALA A 30 -5.75 -7.19 -11.00
C ALA A 30 -4.78 -8.25 -10.44
N VAL A 31 -3.65 -7.84 -9.85
CA VAL A 31 -2.66 -8.75 -9.26
C VAL A 31 -3.23 -9.51 -8.07
N SER A 32 -3.90 -8.81 -7.16
CA SER A 32 -4.54 -9.44 -6.00
C SER A 32 -5.63 -10.44 -6.43
N ASN A 33 -6.49 -10.09 -7.39
CA ASN A 33 -7.54 -10.98 -7.90
C ASN A 33 -7.01 -12.20 -8.66
N ALA A 34 -5.79 -12.13 -9.20
CA ALA A 34 -5.08 -13.24 -9.81
C ALA A 34 -4.43 -14.18 -8.77
N GLY A 35 -4.41 -13.78 -7.50
CA GLY A 35 -3.94 -14.58 -6.37
C GLY A 35 -2.54 -14.23 -5.86
N GLY A 36 -1.95 -13.13 -6.32
CA GLY A 36 -0.79 -12.51 -5.66
C GLY A 36 -1.21 -11.51 -4.59
N ILE A 37 -0.29 -10.63 -4.19
CA ILE A 37 -0.63 -9.43 -3.40
C ILE A 37 -0.24 -8.17 -4.17
N GLY A 38 -1.25 -7.40 -4.58
CA GLY A 38 -1.10 -6.06 -5.13
C GLY A 38 -0.76 -5.06 -4.03
N THR A 39 0.19 -4.16 -4.26
CA THR A 39 0.54 -3.09 -3.31
C THR A 39 0.36 -1.74 -3.98
N LEU A 40 -0.45 -0.87 -3.39
CA LEU A 40 -0.69 0.49 -3.88
C LEU A 40 0.46 1.40 -3.49
N GLY A 41 1.02 2.15 -4.44
CA GLY A 41 2.03 3.18 -4.16
C GLY A 41 1.40 4.41 -3.53
N GLY A 42 1.48 4.53 -2.20
CA GLY A 42 0.85 5.59 -1.42
C GLY A 42 1.64 6.90 -1.37
N ALA A 43 2.92 6.87 -1.74
CA ALA A 43 3.85 8.01 -1.62
C ALA A 43 3.44 9.27 -2.41
N THR A 44 2.56 9.13 -3.40
CA THR A 44 2.14 10.22 -4.28
C THR A 44 0.79 10.84 -3.92
N PHE A 45 0.17 10.39 -2.83
CA PHE A 45 -1.15 10.84 -2.42
C PHE A 45 -1.10 11.63 -1.12
N GLU A 46 -1.90 12.70 -1.08
CA GLU A 46 -2.37 13.30 0.17
C GLU A 46 -3.37 12.38 0.86
N LEU A 47 -3.65 12.62 2.14
CA LEU A 47 -4.51 11.78 2.99
C LEU A 47 -5.84 11.37 2.33
N GLU A 48 -6.61 12.35 1.84
CA GLU A 48 -7.91 12.09 1.19
C GLU A 48 -7.76 11.34 -0.14
N GLY A 49 -6.67 11.62 -0.87
CA GLY A 49 -6.32 10.92 -2.10
C GLY A 49 -6.03 9.44 -1.83
N LEU A 50 -5.27 9.14 -0.78
CA LEU A 50 -4.95 7.78 -0.37
C LEU A 50 -6.23 7.01 -0.01
N ARG A 51 -7.10 7.60 0.82
CA ARG A 51 -8.37 6.97 1.21
C ARG A 51 -9.24 6.68 0.00
N LYS A 52 -9.36 7.63 -0.93
CA LYS A 52 -10.11 7.46 -2.18
C LYS A 52 -9.53 6.30 -3.00
N GLU A 53 -8.23 6.28 -3.21
CA GLU A 53 -7.56 5.27 -4.03
C GLU A 53 -7.69 3.86 -3.43
N ILE A 54 -7.55 3.73 -2.10
CA ILE A 54 -7.83 2.48 -1.37
C ILE A 54 -9.25 1.99 -1.62
N ARG A 55 -10.25 2.89 -1.61
CA ARG A 55 -11.64 2.54 -1.89
C ARG A 55 -11.84 2.11 -3.34
N GLU A 56 -11.15 2.72 -4.31
CA GLU A 56 -11.18 2.27 -5.69
C GLU A 56 -10.59 0.87 -5.86
N VAL A 57 -9.48 0.55 -5.17
CA VAL A 57 -8.97 -0.83 -5.11
C VAL A 57 -10.05 -1.78 -4.62
N LYS A 58 -10.67 -1.47 -3.46
CA LYS A 58 -11.69 -2.32 -2.82
C LYS A 58 -12.90 -2.58 -3.71
N LYS A 59 -13.34 -1.60 -4.51
CA LYS A 59 -14.45 -1.78 -5.48
C LYS A 59 -14.15 -2.82 -6.56
N LEU A 60 -12.88 -2.99 -6.91
CA LEU A 60 -12.43 -3.90 -7.98
C LEU A 60 -12.02 -5.29 -7.44
N LEU A 61 -11.86 -5.44 -6.13
CA LEU A 61 -11.45 -6.71 -5.52
C LEU A 61 -12.61 -7.70 -5.43
N LYS A 62 -12.29 -8.98 -5.67
CA LYS A 62 -13.18 -10.09 -5.28
C LYS A 62 -13.29 -10.13 -3.76
N PRO A 63 -14.42 -10.58 -3.20
CA PRO A 63 -14.61 -10.66 -1.75
C PRO A 63 -13.50 -11.45 -1.05
N GLY A 64 -12.95 -10.87 0.03
CA GLY A 64 -11.92 -11.51 0.85
C GLY A 64 -10.50 -11.52 0.26
N VAL A 65 -10.28 -10.93 -0.92
CA VAL A 65 -8.95 -10.84 -1.52
C VAL A 65 -8.13 -9.71 -0.86
N PRO A 66 -6.90 -9.99 -0.37
CA PRO A 66 -6.06 -8.98 0.29
C PRO A 66 -5.27 -8.12 -0.70
N PHE A 67 -4.88 -6.93 -0.24
CA PHE A 67 -3.96 -6.02 -0.91
C PHE A 67 -3.15 -5.25 0.15
N GLY A 68 -2.07 -4.61 -0.28
CA GLY A 68 -1.19 -3.78 0.55
C GLY A 68 -1.14 -2.32 0.09
N VAL A 69 -0.50 -1.50 0.90
CA VAL A 69 -0.16 -0.10 0.58
C VAL A 69 1.30 0.15 1.01
N ASP A 70 2.03 0.85 0.16
CA ASP A 70 3.41 1.27 0.35
C ASP A 70 3.46 2.76 0.71
N LEU A 71 4.01 3.08 1.88
CA LEU A 71 4.33 4.46 2.28
C LEU A 71 5.81 4.51 2.63
N LEU A 72 6.47 5.60 2.24
CA LEU A 72 7.86 5.78 2.61
C LEU A 72 7.91 6.28 4.06
N ILE A 73 8.82 5.74 4.87
CA ILE A 73 9.14 6.29 6.19
C ILE A 73 10.56 6.86 6.15
N PRO A 74 10.76 8.06 5.58
CA PRO A 74 12.08 8.66 5.52
C PRO A 74 12.53 9.08 6.92
N LYS A 75 13.79 8.81 7.25
CA LYS A 75 14.43 9.47 8.40
C LYS A 75 14.49 10.97 8.12
N VAL A 76 13.89 11.76 9.00
CA VAL A 76 13.92 13.24 8.99
C VAL A 76 14.61 13.77 10.26
N GLY A 77 15.20 14.96 10.16
CA GLY A 77 15.96 15.56 11.26
C GLY A 77 17.42 15.11 11.32
N ASP A 78 17.98 15.02 12.53
CA ASP A 78 19.42 14.88 12.74
C ASP A 78 20.01 13.59 12.12
N GLY A 79 21.04 13.79 11.29
CA GLY A 79 21.70 12.71 10.56
C GLY A 79 20.85 12.09 9.44
N ALA A 80 19.83 12.79 8.95
CA ALA A 80 19.17 12.45 7.69
C ALA A 80 20.02 12.85 6.47
N ARG A 81 19.85 12.15 5.35
CA ARG A 81 20.43 12.59 4.07
C ARG A 81 19.78 13.90 3.65
N LYS A 82 20.52 14.79 2.97
CA LYS A 82 20.00 16.07 2.48
C LYS A 82 18.81 15.94 1.53
N THR A 83 18.64 14.78 0.90
CA THR A 83 17.53 14.47 -0.01
C THR A 83 16.28 13.99 0.72
N ASN A 84 16.37 13.62 1.99
CA ASN A 84 15.22 13.17 2.77
C ASN A 84 14.40 14.38 3.19
N HIS A 85 13.12 14.33 2.88
CA HIS A 85 12.12 15.24 3.42
C HIS A 85 10.88 14.44 3.76
N ASP A 86 10.06 14.99 4.64
CA ASP A 86 8.74 14.45 4.89
C ASP A 86 7.82 14.84 3.73
N TYR A 87 7.48 13.87 2.88
CA TYR A 87 6.55 14.05 1.77
C TYR A 87 5.08 14.02 2.21
N THR A 88 4.81 13.61 3.46
CA THR A 88 3.45 13.54 4.03
C THR A 88 3.04 14.85 4.71
N HIS A 89 3.95 15.82 4.82
CA HIS A 89 3.70 17.10 5.48
C HIS A 89 3.13 16.94 6.91
N GLY A 90 3.62 15.96 7.67
CA GLY A 90 3.18 15.66 9.03
C GLY A 90 1.93 14.78 9.14
N THR A 91 1.45 14.20 8.03
CA THR A 91 0.21 13.40 8.02
C THR A 91 0.42 11.89 8.01
N LEU A 92 1.68 11.42 8.08
CA LEU A 92 2.02 9.98 8.09
C LEU A 92 1.22 9.16 9.13
N PRO A 93 1.03 9.60 10.39
CA PRO A 93 0.20 8.87 11.34
C PRO A 93 -1.25 8.69 10.86
N GLN A 94 -1.86 9.76 10.33
CA GLN A 94 -3.23 9.74 9.80
C GLN A 94 -3.33 8.84 8.56
N MET A 95 -2.29 8.80 7.72
CA MET A 95 -2.24 7.88 6.58
C MET A 95 -2.21 6.41 7.05
N ALA A 96 -1.47 6.11 8.12
CA ALA A 96 -1.47 4.78 8.74
C ALA A 96 -2.85 4.45 9.34
N ASP A 97 -3.51 5.40 10.00
CA ASP A 97 -4.87 5.22 10.51
C ASP A 97 -5.86 4.90 9.39
N VAL A 98 -5.81 5.64 8.27
CA VAL A 98 -6.61 5.36 7.07
C VAL A 98 -6.43 3.92 6.59
N MET A 99 -5.18 3.44 6.55
CA MET A 99 -4.89 2.07 6.12
C MET A 99 -5.48 1.02 7.06
N ILE A 100 -5.40 1.25 8.38
CA ILE A 100 -5.96 0.37 9.39
C ILE A 100 -7.49 0.35 9.28
N GLU A 101 -8.13 1.52 9.24
CA GLU A 101 -9.58 1.67 9.11
C GLU A 101 -10.13 1.02 7.85
N GLU A 102 -9.43 1.15 6.72
CA GLU A 102 -9.85 0.58 5.45
C GLU A 102 -9.52 -0.92 5.32
N GLY A 103 -8.84 -1.51 6.32
CA GLY A 103 -8.55 -2.95 6.38
C GLY A 103 -7.45 -3.39 5.42
N VAL A 104 -6.46 -2.53 5.15
CA VAL A 104 -5.30 -2.89 4.34
C VAL A 104 -4.53 -4.02 5.03
N LYS A 105 -4.20 -5.09 4.30
CA LYS A 105 -3.63 -6.31 4.90
C LYS A 105 -2.12 -6.24 5.12
N LEU A 106 -1.43 -5.40 4.35
CA LEU A 106 0.02 -5.30 4.34
C LEU A 106 0.48 -3.85 4.21
N PHE A 107 1.33 -3.43 5.14
CA PHE A 107 2.07 -2.18 5.07
C PHE A 107 3.48 -2.45 4.52
N VAL A 108 3.95 -1.62 3.59
CA VAL A 108 5.30 -1.65 3.01
C VAL A 108 5.95 -0.28 3.22
N SER A 109 7.24 -0.26 3.58
CA SER A 109 8.06 0.95 3.78
C SER A 109 9.53 0.71 3.46
#